data_AF-A0A2W5QR92-F1
#
_entry.id   AF-A0A2W5QR92-F1
#
_cell.length_a   1.000
_cell.length_b   1.000
_cell.length_c   1.000
_cell.angle_alpha   90.00
_cell.angle_beta   90.00
_cell.angle_gamma   90.00
#
_symmetry.space_group_name_H-M   'P 1'
#
loop_
_entity.id
_entity.type
_entity.pdbx_description
1 polymer ?
#
loop_
_entity_poly.entity_id
_entity_poly.type
_entity_poly.pdbx_seq_one_letter_code
_entity_poly.pdbx_strand_id
1 'polypeptide(L)'
;MPDRPASPCVFHRRLRRIAVLRGIRLALANGRSTGVRAAGAPQLHGLRVAHGGAREQRVRARHPESLVNATWCVRIERLETQLRVGVLAEETDPQPVWVSMTIRGEAAAAPASLDECIDYLPVCKWITQVWPSTQHTPLLETRINELASFVFEQDARIHEVQICIAKERVSRNAFAIGLERTVSRSAI
;
A
#
# COMPACT_ATOMS: atom_id res chain seq x y z
N MET A 1 -20.54 -31.68 -13.10
CA MET A 1 -19.66 -30.69 -12.45
C MET A 1 -18.50 -30.45 -13.42
N PRO A 2 -18.47 -29.35 -14.21
CA PRO A 2 -17.34 -29.12 -15.09
C PRO A 2 -16.21 -28.43 -14.32
N ASP A 3 -15.01 -29.01 -14.46
CA ASP A 3 -13.72 -28.48 -14.02
C ASP A 3 -13.49 -27.06 -14.50
N ARG A 4 -13.04 -26.20 -13.58
CA ARG A 4 -12.54 -24.86 -13.88
C ARG A 4 -11.04 -24.97 -14.14
N PRO A 5 -10.51 -24.63 -15.33
CA PRO A 5 -9.07 -24.69 -15.55
C PRO A 5 -8.36 -23.63 -14.73
N ALA A 6 -7.39 -24.05 -13.92
CA ALA A 6 -6.41 -23.17 -13.31
C ALA A 6 -5.65 -22.43 -14.43
N SER A 7 -5.83 -21.11 -14.50
CA SER A 7 -5.10 -20.27 -15.44
C SER A 7 -3.62 -20.23 -15.04
N PRO A 8 -2.67 -20.58 -15.92
CA PRO A 8 -1.25 -20.37 -15.65
C PRO A 8 -0.94 -18.88 -15.76
N CYS A 9 -0.73 -18.21 -14.63
CA CYS A 9 -0.18 -16.85 -14.63
C CYS A 9 1.30 -16.94 -15.02
N VAL A 10 1.55 -16.69 -16.30
CA VAL A 10 2.86 -16.52 -16.91
C VAL A 10 3.61 -15.40 -16.19
N PHE A 11 4.79 -15.75 -15.66
CA PHE A 11 5.76 -14.84 -15.07
C PHE A 11 6.34 -13.91 -16.15
N HIS A 12 5.64 -12.80 -16.46
CA HIS A 12 6.20 -11.80 -17.36
C HIS A 12 7.30 -11.00 -16.65
N ARG A 13 8.56 -11.42 -16.90
CA ARG A 13 9.77 -10.62 -16.71
C ARG A 13 9.61 -9.26 -17.42
N ARG A 14 9.61 -8.16 -16.66
CA ARG A 14 10.23 -6.91 -17.10
C ARG A 14 11.07 -6.32 -15.97
N LEU A 15 12.36 -6.67 -15.98
CA LEU A 15 13.37 -5.95 -15.22
C LEU A 15 13.62 -4.60 -15.91
N ARG A 16 13.13 -3.49 -15.33
CA ARG A 16 13.69 -2.17 -15.61
C ARG A 16 14.75 -1.88 -14.55
N ARG A 17 16.00 -1.85 -14.98
CA ARG A 17 17.15 -1.37 -14.19
C ARG A 17 16.88 0.08 -13.79
N ILE A 18 16.77 0.36 -12.49
CA ILE A 18 16.87 1.73 -11.97
C ILE A 18 18.31 1.90 -11.47
N ALA A 19 19.03 2.82 -12.09
CA ALA A 19 20.35 3.25 -11.67
C ALA A 19 20.22 4.06 -10.37
N VAL A 20 20.95 3.65 -9.34
CA VAL A 20 21.11 4.43 -8.10
C VAL A 20 22.19 5.47 -8.35
N LEU A 21 21.79 6.74 -8.47
CA LEU A 21 22.73 7.87 -8.47
C LEU A 21 23.15 8.18 -7.03
N ARG A 22 24.44 7.97 -6.74
CA ARG A 22 25.19 8.61 -5.66
C ARG A 22 25.61 10.02 -6.11
N GLY A 23 25.46 11.01 -5.23
CA GLY A 23 26.03 12.36 -5.38
C GLY A 23 25.60 13.26 -4.23
N ILE A 24 26.35 13.31 -3.12
CA ILE A 24 27.34 14.34 -2.74
C ILE A 24 26.72 15.55 -2.02
N ARG A 25 27.38 15.87 -0.89
CA ARG A 25 27.19 16.95 0.07
C ARG A 25 27.34 18.37 -0.49
N LEU A 26 26.84 19.29 0.36
CA LEU A 26 27.36 20.62 0.74
C LEU A 26 26.65 21.84 0.15
N ALA A 27 26.00 22.62 1.02
CA ALA A 27 26.14 24.08 1.08
C ALA A 27 25.67 24.60 2.44
N LEU A 28 26.64 25.06 3.24
CA LEU A 28 26.44 26.02 4.32
C LEU A 28 26.25 27.41 3.68
N ALA A 29 25.30 28.20 4.17
CA ALA A 29 25.34 29.66 4.02
C ALA A 29 24.66 30.32 5.22
N ASN A 30 25.51 30.80 6.13
CA ASN A 30 25.16 31.81 7.13
C ASN A 30 24.93 33.15 6.44
N GLY A 31 23.79 33.79 6.71
CA GLY A 31 23.51 35.16 6.28
C GLY A 31 22.72 35.90 7.35
N ARG A 32 23.43 36.46 8.33
CA ARG A 32 22.90 37.52 9.20
C ARG A 32 22.69 38.77 8.37
N SER A 33 21.50 39.35 8.39
CA SER A 33 21.32 40.79 8.20
C SER A 33 20.19 41.30 9.08
N THR A 34 20.55 42.38 9.75
CA THR A 34 19.85 43.21 10.74
C THR A 34 18.62 43.89 10.15
N GLY A 35 17.62 44.11 11.00
CA GLY A 35 16.28 44.55 10.60
C GLY A 35 16.08 46.04 10.38
N VAL A 36 14.82 46.38 10.09
CA VAL A 36 14.23 47.72 10.20
C VAL A 36 12.74 47.56 10.53
N ARG A 37 12.28 48.30 11.55
CA ARG A 37 10.88 48.55 11.94
C ARG A 37 10.28 49.66 11.07
N ALA A 38 9.01 49.53 10.68
CA ALA A 38 7.99 50.59 10.59
C ALA A 38 6.62 49.90 10.37
N ALA A 39 5.63 49.95 11.26
CA ALA A 39 4.76 51.07 11.64
C ALA A 39 3.88 51.58 10.48
N GLY A 40 2.55 51.45 10.62
CA GLY A 40 1.59 52.23 9.84
C GLY A 40 0.34 51.48 9.34
N ALA A 41 -0.63 51.25 10.23
CA ALA A 41 -2.03 51.12 9.82
C ALA A 41 -2.65 52.51 9.66
N PRO A 42 -3.62 52.68 8.76
CA PRO A 42 -4.82 53.42 9.14
C PRO A 42 -6.11 52.70 8.75
N GLN A 43 -7.09 52.82 9.65
CA GLN A 43 -8.50 52.49 9.48
C GLN A 43 -9.22 53.61 8.70
N LEU A 44 -10.19 53.25 7.86
CA LEU A 44 -11.38 54.06 7.53
C LEU A 44 -12.56 53.07 7.33
N HIS A 45 -13.49 52.98 8.28
CA HIS A 45 -14.79 53.67 8.28
C HIS A 45 -15.78 53.25 7.17
N GLY A 46 -16.72 52.39 7.57
CA GLY A 46 -18.16 52.63 7.42
C GLY A 46 -18.77 52.62 6.02
N LEU A 47 -19.47 51.53 5.68
CA LEU A 47 -20.80 51.65 5.10
C LEU A 47 -21.67 50.44 5.47
N ARG A 48 -22.90 50.75 5.85
CA ARG A 48 -23.92 49.85 6.38
C ARG A 48 -25.01 49.68 5.31
N VAL A 49 -25.64 48.51 5.34
CA VAL A 49 -26.98 48.17 4.78
C VAL A 49 -27.04 47.80 3.29
N ALA A 50 -27.35 46.52 3.00
CA ALA A 50 -28.66 46.13 2.48
C ALA A 50 -28.79 44.60 2.37
N HIS A 51 -29.97 44.11 2.78
CA HIS A 51 -30.47 42.77 2.53
C HIS A 51 -30.50 42.46 1.03
N GLY A 52 -30.01 41.27 0.66
CA GLY A 52 -30.17 40.71 -0.67
C GLY A 52 -29.94 39.22 -0.61
N GLY A 53 -31.01 38.45 -0.44
CA GLY A 53 -30.97 37.01 -0.56
C GLY A 53 -30.56 36.61 -1.97
N ALA A 54 -29.42 35.94 -2.08
CA ALA A 54 -29.09 35.13 -3.24
C ALA A 54 -28.59 33.79 -2.70
N ARG A 55 -29.54 32.88 -2.49
CA ARG A 55 -29.30 31.45 -2.60
C ARG A 55 -28.83 31.20 -4.04
N GLU A 56 -27.56 31.43 -4.32
CA GLU A 56 -26.94 30.78 -5.46
C GLU A 56 -26.68 29.34 -5.05
N GLN A 57 -27.70 28.55 -5.38
CA GLN A 57 -27.67 27.12 -5.47
C GLN A 57 -26.32 26.72 -6.06
N ARG A 58 -25.49 26.07 -5.22
CA ARG A 58 -24.56 25.06 -5.70
C ARG A 58 -25.37 24.09 -6.54
N VAL A 59 -25.42 24.31 -7.84
CA VAL A 59 -25.61 23.22 -8.79
C VAL A 59 -24.30 22.45 -8.71
N ARG A 60 -24.17 21.61 -7.66
CA ARG A 60 -23.33 20.42 -7.77
C ARG A 60 -23.94 19.69 -8.95
N ALA A 61 -23.27 19.75 -10.09
CA ALA A 61 -23.53 18.82 -11.16
C ALA A 61 -23.55 17.45 -10.49
N ARG A 62 -24.75 16.86 -10.39
CA ARG A 62 -24.87 15.45 -10.10
C ARG A 62 -24.23 14.80 -11.33
N HIS A 63 -22.93 14.54 -11.25
CA HIS A 63 -22.38 13.48 -12.08
C HIS A 63 -23.25 12.25 -11.78
N PRO A 64 -23.54 11.40 -12.76
CA PRO A 64 -24.13 10.10 -12.48
C PRO A 64 -23.10 9.32 -11.65
N GLU A 65 -23.14 9.52 -10.34
CA GLU A 65 -22.20 8.98 -9.36
C GLU A 65 -22.47 7.48 -9.23
N SER A 66 -21.58 6.72 -9.88
CA SER A 66 -21.12 5.38 -9.50
C SER A 66 -22.13 4.49 -8.75
N LEU A 67 -23.14 3.99 -9.46
CA LEU A 67 -23.93 2.82 -9.00
C LEU A 67 -23.32 1.48 -9.42
N VAL A 68 -22.15 1.49 -10.07
CA VAL A 68 -21.51 0.29 -10.60
C VAL A 68 -20.24 0.04 -9.79
N ASN A 69 -20.23 -1.08 -9.07
CA ASN A 69 -19.00 -1.64 -8.55
C ASN A 69 -18.23 -2.34 -9.69
N ALA A 70 -16.92 -2.34 -9.58
CA ALA A 70 -16.04 -3.11 -10.43
C ALA A 70 -15.08 -3.95 -9.59
N THR A 71 -14.66 -5.07 -10.18
CA THR A 71 -13.58 -5.88 -9.63
C THR A 71 -12.26 -5.14 -9.84
N TRP A 72 -11.60 -4.82 -8.74
CA TRP A 72 -10.27 -4.21 -8.73
C TRP A 72 -9.21 -5.22 -8.30
N CYS A 73 -7.99 -4.97 -8.78
CA CYS A 73 -6.82 -5.80 -8.54
C CYS A 73 -5.67 -4.91 -8.08
N VAL A 74 -5.32 -4.97 -6.80
CA VAL A 74 -4.13 -4.31 -6.26
C VAL A 74 -2.96 -5.28 -6.36
N ARG A 75 -1.82 -4.82 -6.89
CA ARG A 75 -0.59 -5.58 -6.99
C ARG A 75 0.52 -4.93 -6.19
N ILE A 76 1.11 -5.70 -5.29
CA ILE A 76 2.32 -5.33 -4.54
C ILE A 76 3.43 -6.26 -5.03
N GLU A 77 4.53 -5.70 -5.51
CA GLU A 77 5.64 -6.47 -6.08
C GLU A 77 6.90 -6.29 -5.24
N ARG A 78 7.44 -7.41 -4.75
CA ARG A 78 8.73 -7.50 -4.06
C ARG A 78 8.93 -6.43 -2.97
N LEU A 79 7.91 -6.27 -2.13
CA LEU A 79 8.02 -5.46 -0.92
C LEU A 79 9.00 -6.13 0.03
N GLU A 80 10.09 -5.44 0.34
CA GLU A 80 11.15 -5.95 1.22
C GLU A 80 10.74 -5.83 2.68
N THR A 81 11.01 -6.88 3.46
CA THR A 81 10.85 -6.88 4.91
C THR A 81 11.82 -7.88 5.55
N GLN A 82 11.82 -7.95 6.89
CA GLN A 82 12.69 -8.84 7.66
C GLN A 82 11.84 -9.73 8.56
N LEU A 83 11.92 -11.04 8.41
CA LEU A 83 11.15 -11.99 9.22
C LEU A 83 12.06 -13.01 9.92
N ARG A 84 11.69 -13.33 11.17
CA ARG A 84 12.23 -14.50 11.88
C ARG A 84 11.43 -15.72 11.43
N VAL A 85 11.96 -16.46 10.46
CA VAL A 85 11.30 -17.65 9.92
C VAL A 85 12.31 -18.67 9.41
N GLY A 86 12.14 -19.93 9.80
CA GLY A 86 12.98 -21.03 9.34
C GLY A 86 13.04 -22.19 10.31
N VAL A 87 13.40 -23.36 9.80
CA VAL A 87 13.40 -24.64 10.52
C VAL A 87 14.76 -24.96 11.14
N LEU A 88 15.84 -24.34 10.66
CA LEU A 88 17.18 -24.54 11.21
C LEU A 88 17.36 -23.68 12.46
N ALA A 89 18.15 -24.15 13.42
CA ALA A 89 18.33 -23.49 14.72
C ALA A 89 18.93 -22.07 14.57
N GLU A 90 19.76 -21.88 13.55
CA GLU A 90 20.36 -20.61 13.15
C GLU A 90 19.38 -19.64 12.46
N GLU A 91 18.17 -20.08 12.10
CA GLU A 91 17.16 -19.23 11.43
C GLU A 91 16.24 -18.48 12.42
N THR A 92 16.73 -18.25 13.63
CA THR A 92 16.00 -17.53 14.69
C THR A 92 16.13 -16.01 14.57
N ASP A 93 17.18 -15.52 13.93
CA ASP A 93 17.39 -14.09 13.65
C ASP A 93 16.52 -13.60 12.47
N PRO A 94 16.20 -12.29 12.40
CA PRO A 94 15.50 -11.71 11.25
C PRO A 94 16.28 -11.88 9.95
N GLN A 95 15.56 -12.27 8.89
CA GLN A 95 16.14 -12.52 7.57
C GLN A 95 15.40 -11.71 6.49
N PRO A 96 16.11 -11.27 5.43
CA PRO A 96 15.49 -10.58 4.31
C PRO A 96 14.53 -11.51 3.55
N VAL A 97 13.30 -11.03 3.38
CA VAL A 97 12.30 -11.66 2.55
C VAL A 97 11.63 -10.65 1.63
N TRP A 98 11.19 -11.13 0.47
CA TRP A 98 10.32 -10.37 -0.43
C TRP A 98 8.89 -10.88 -0.33
N VAL A 99 7.96 -9.94 -0.23
CA VAL A 99 6.53 -10.18 -0.27
C VAL A 99 6.01 -9.65 -1.58
N SER A 100 5.36 -10.52 -2.35
CA SER A 100 4.56 -10.11 -3.51
C SER A 100 3.14 -10.57 -3.31
N MET A 101 2.16 -9.75 -3.68
CA MET A 101 0.77 -10.16 -3.58
C MET A 101 -0.13 -9.49 -4.60
N THR A 102 -1.23 -10.18 -4.88
CA THR A 102 -2.37 -9.67 -5.61
C THR A 102 -3.60 -9.73 -4.70
N ILE A 103 -4.27 -8.60 -4.51
CA ILE A 103 -5.51 -8.47 -3.72
C ILE A 103 -6.64 -8.17 -4.71
N ARG A 104 -7.69 -9.00 -4.70
CA ARG A 104 -8.88 -8.81 -5.54
C ARG A 104 -10.11 -8.55 -4.68
N GLY A 105 -10.86 -7.53 -5.05
CA GLY A 105 -12.05 -7.08 -4.33
C GLY A 105 -12.99 -6.27 -5.20
N GLU A 106 -14.16 -5.96 -4.67
CA GLU A 106 -15.16 -5.12 -5.33
C GLU A 106 -15.14 -3.71 -4.73
N ALA A 107 -15.04 -2.67 -5.57
CA ALA A 107 -15.10 -1.29 -5.10
C ALA A 107 -15.75 -0.40 -6.15
N ALA A 108 -15.94 0.89 -5.86
CA ALA A 108 -16.56 1.82 -6.81
C ALA A 108 -15.78 1.81 -8.14
N ALA A 109 -16.48 1.74 -9.28
CA ALA A 109 -15.81 1.79 -10.59
C ALA A 109 -15.21 3.18 -10.89
N ALA A 110 -15.73 4.22 -10.26
CA ALA A 110 -15.26 5.59 -10.37
C ALA A 110 -15.23 6.25 -8.98
N PRO A 111 -14.23 5.95 -8.14
CA PRO A 111 -14.18 6.43 -6.77
C PRO A 111 -13.89 7.94 -6.72
N ALA A 112 -14.61 8.66 -5.86
CA ALA A 112 -14.39 10.07 -5.54
C ALA A 112 -13.53 10.27 -4.27
N SER A 113 -13.36 9.21 -3.47
CA SER A 113 -12.63 9.24 -2.20
C SER A 113 -11.92 7.91 -1.91
N LEU A 114 -11.02 7.91 -0.91
CA LEU A 114 -10.20 6.75 -0.58
C LEU A 114 -11.03 5.60 0.03
N ASP A 115 -12.09 5.90 0.79
CA ASP A 115 -12.99 4.90 1.37
C ASP A 115 -13.77 4.11 0.29
N GLU A 116 -13.90 4.66 -0.91
CA GLU A 116 -14.47 3.98 -2.07
C GLU A 116 -13.46 3.08 -2.81
N CYS A 117 -12.18 3.12 -2.44
CA CYS A 117 -11.10 2.31 -2.99
C CYS A 117 -10.74 1.13 -2.05
N ILE A 118 -10.07 0.12 -2.60
CA ILE A 118 -9.34 -0.87 -1.77
C ILE A 118 -8.06 -0.21 -1.25
N ASP A 119 -8.04 0.19 0.02
CA ASP A 119 -6.87 0.81 0.64
C ASP A 119 -5.81 -0.24 1.00
N TYR A 120 -4.69 -0.20 0.29
CA TYR A 120 -3.56 -1.10 0.47
C TYR A 120 -2.46 -0.54 1.39
N LEU A 121 -2.56 0.73 1.79
CA LEU A 121 -1.54 1.36 2.63
C LEU A 121 -1.42 0.69 4.01
N PRO A 122 -2.52 0.29 4.70
CA PRO A 122 -2.42 -0.46 5.95
C PRO A 122 -1.66 -1.77 5.81
N VAL A 123 -1.88 -2.50 4.70
CA VAL A 123 -1.17 -3.75 4.38
C VAL A 123 0.32 -3.52 4.22
N CYS A 124 0.72 -2.54 3.41
CA CYS A 124 2.14 -2.20 3.23
C CYS A 124 2.80 -1.78 4.55
N LYS A 125 2.12 -0.96 5.37
CA LYS A 125 2.63 -0.53 6.68
C LYS A 125 2.78 -1.71 7.64
N TRP A 126 1.79 -2.58 7.71
CA TRP A 126 1.85 -3.74 8.57
C TRP A 126 3.02 -4.67 8.21
N ILE A 127 3.18 -4.99 6.91
CA ILE A 127 4.28 -5.83 6.40
C ILE A 127 5.65 -5.25 6.76
N THR A 128 5.82 -3.93 6.73
CA THR A 128 7.11 -3.26 6.89
C THR A 128 7.42 -2.81 8.31
N GLN A 129 6.40 -2.62 9.15
CA GLN A 129 6.57 -1.98 10.47
C GLN A 129 6.16 -2.88 11.63
N VAL A 130 5.11 -3.69 11.47
CA VAL A 130 4.54 -4.49 12.57
C VAL A 130 4.96 -5.95 12.46
N TRP A 131 4.84 -6.53 11.27
CA TRP A 131 5.14 -7.93 11.04
C TRP A 131 6.58 -8.33 11.39
N PRO A 132 7.62 -7.49 11.18
CA PRO A 132 9.00 -7.80 11.57
C PRO A 132 9.23 -8.00 13.07
N SER A 133 8.36 -7.47 13.93
CA SER A 133 8.48 -7.62 15.39
C SER A 133 7.79 -8.88 15.92
N THR A 134 7.13 -9.66 15.06
CA THR A 134 6.46 -10.89 15.48
C THR A 134 7.45 -12.00 15.85
N GLN A 135 6.99 -12.93 16.70
CA GLN A 135 7.79 -14.07 17.17
C GLN A 135 8.25 -14.96 16.01
N HIS A 136 9.40 -15.62 16.16
CA HIS A 136 9.87 -16.65 15.22
C HIS A 136 8.81 -17.73 14.96
N THR A 137 8.74 -18.19 13.72
CA THR A 137 7.96 -19.35 13.31
C THR A 137 8.79 -20.26 12.41
N PRO A 138 8.61 -21.59 12.45
CA PRO A 138 9.37 -22.48 11.59
C PRO A 138 9.04 -22.35 10.10
N LEU A 139 7.80 -22.02 9.73
CA LEU A 139 7.27 -22.22 8.39
C LEU A 139 6.86 -20.91 7.69
N LEU A 140 7.14 -20.83 6.38
CA LEU A 140 6.68 -19.73 5.53
C LEU A 140 5.16 -19.79 5.32
N GLU A 141 4.59 -20.98 5.34
CA GLU A 141 3.16 -21.23 5.25
C GLU A 141 2.40 -20.53 6.39
N THR A 142 2.95 -20.56 7.61
CA THR A 142 2.38 -19.82 8.76
C THR A 142 2.37 -18.32 8.49
N ARG A 143 3.46 -17.77 7.95
CA ARG A 143 3.55 -16.35 7.57
C ARG A 143 2.56 -15.97 6.47
N ILE A 144 2.43 -16.81 5.44
CA ILE A 144 1.43 -16.60 4.38
C ILE A 144 0.02 -16.53 4.98
N ASN A 145 -0.30 -17.42 5.93
CA ASN A 145 -1.61 -17.46 6.56
C ASN A 145 -1.88 -16.23 7.42
N GLU A 146 -0.91 -15.80 8.24
CA GLU A 146 -1.01 -14.55 9.03
C GLU A 146 -1.30 -13.34 8.14
N LEU A 147 -0.57 -13.22 7.02
CA LEU A 147 -0.74 -12.10 6.10
C LEU A 147 -2.08 -12.17 5.36
N ALA A 148 -2.53 -13.36 4.97
CA ALA A 148 -3.86 -13.53 4.37
C ALA A 148 -4.96 -13.10 5.34
N SER A 149 -4.91 -13.57 6.59
CA SER A 149 -5.86 -13.18 7.65
C SER A 149 -5.87 -11.67 7.85
N PHE A 150 -4.69 -11.05 7.99
CA PHE A 150 -4.58 -9.60 8.15
C PHE A 150 -5.23 -8.83 6.99
N VAL A 151 -4.96 -9.22 5.75
CA VAL A 151 -5.55 -8.56 4.56
C VAL A 151 -7.07 -8.67 4.56
N PHE A 152 -7.63 -9.84 4.86
CA PHE A 152 -9.08 -10.02 4.91
C PHE A 152 -9.77 -9.29 6.07
N GLU A 153 -9.05 -9.03 7.17
CA GLU A 153 -9.54 -8.22 8.29
C GLU A 153 -9.59 -6.72 7.97
N GLN A 154 -8.75 -6.23 7.04
CA GLN A 154 -8.72 -4.81 6.70
C GLN A 154 -9.97 -4.35 5.92
N ASP A 155 -10.48 -5.19 5.02
CA ASP A 155 -11.57 -4.80 4.13
C ASP A 155 -12.44 -6.01 3.73
N ALA A 156 -13.72 -5.95 4.10
CA ALA A 156 -14.71 -6.99 3.80
C ALA A 156 -14.96 -7.17 2.29
N ARG A 157 -14.65 -6.17 1.47
CA ARG A 157 -14.84 -6.19 0.01
C ARG A 157 -13.81 -7.06 -0.73
N ILE A 158 -12.71 -7.39 -0.07
CA ILE A 158 -11.68 -8.29 -0.61
C ILE A 158 -12.23 -9.72 -0.59
N HIS A 159 -12.20 -10.40 -1.74
CA HIS A 159 -12.69 -11.78 -1.88
C HIS A 159 -11.58 -12.79 -2.21
N GLU A 160 -10.42 -12.34 -2.69
CA GLU A 160 -9.28 -13.21 -2.97
C GLU A 160 -7.95 -12.50 -2.74
N VAL A 161 -6.98 -13.22 -2.20
CA VAL A 161 -5.59 -12.78 -2.10
C VAL A 161 -4.66 -13.88 -2.58
N GLN A 162 -3.70 -13.54 -3.42
CA GLN A 162 -2.57 -14.40 -3.79
C GLN A 162 -1.32 -13.81 -3.18
N ILE A 163 -0.61 -14.60 -2.38
CA ILE A 163 0.54 -14.15 -1.59
C ILE A 163 1.73 -15.04 -1.93
N CYS A 164 2.86 -14.41 -2.25
CA CYS A 164 4.14 -15.06 -2.40
C CYS A 164 5.13 -14.45 -1.39
N ILE A 165 5.77 -15.30 -0.60
CA ILE A 165 6.89 -14.93 0.28
C ILE A 165 8.12 -15.69 -0.20
N ALA A 166 9.19 -14.96 -0.50
CA ALA A 166 10.45 -15.54 -0.93
C ALA A 166 11.61 -15.09 -0.04
N LYS A 167 12.41 -16.05 0.43
CA LYS A 167 13.68 -15.80 1.10
C LYS A 167 14.78 -15.58 0.05
N GLU A 168 15.60 -14.57 0.30
CA GLU A 168 16.77 -14.32 -0.54
C GLU A 168 17.86 -15.37 -0.29
N ARG A 169 18.58 -15.77 -1.36
CA ARG A 169 19.87 -16.48 -1.27
C ARG A 169 19.87 -17.79 -0.46
N VAL A 170 18.73 -18.46 -0.31
CA VAL A 170 18.61 -19.79 0.34
C VAL A 170 19.41 -20.87 -0.39
N SER A 171 19.62 -20.71 -1.70
CA SER A 171 20.43 -21.62 -2.52
C SER A 171 21.45 -20.83 -3.34
N ARG A 172 22.64 -21.41 -3.54
CA ARG A 172 23.70 -20.80 -4.37
C ARG A 172 23.29 -20.63 -5.84
N ASN A 173 22.30 -21.40 -6.30
CA ASN A 173 21.87 -21.44 -7.69
C ASN A 173 20.51 -20.77 -7.93
N ALA A 174 19.85 -20.28 -6.88
CA ALA A 174 18.57 -19.60 -6.98
C ALA A 174 18.68 -18.17 -6.44
N PHE A 175 18.12 -17.21 -7.16
CA PHE A 175 18.08 -15.82 -6.71
C PHE A 175 17.21 -15.67 -5.45
N ALA A 176 16.08 -16.37 -5.41
CA ALA A 176 15.21 -16.50 -4.25
C ALA A 176 14.45 -17.83 -4.29
N ILE A 177 14.03 -18.31 -3.13
CA ILE A 177 13.16 -19.48 -2.99
C ILE A 177 12.02 -19.08 -2.08
N GLY A 178 10.79 -19.43 -2.46
CA GLY A 178 9.60 -19.01 -1.74
C GLY A 178 8.43 -19.93 -1.96
N LEU A 179 7.34 -19.60 -1.30
CA LEU A 179 6.05 -20.25 -1.43
C LEU A 179 5.02 -19.24 -1.87
N GLU A 180 4.04 -19.73 -2.62
CA GLU A 180 2.89 -18.95 -3.04
C GLU A 180 1.60 -19.69 -2.67
N ARG A 181 0.60 -18.92 -2.24
CA ARG A 181 -0.75 -19.43 -1.98
C ARG A 181 -1.79 -18.43 -2.46
N THR A 182 -2.82 -18.93 -3.12
CA THR A 182 -4.07 -18.20 -3.35
C THR A 182 -5.09 -18.61 -2.31
N VAL A 183 -5.73 -17.62 -1.68
CA VAL A 183 -6.76 -17.80 -0.66
C VAL A 183 -7.98 -17.00 -1.07
N SER A 184 -9.14 -17.65 -1.11
CA SER A 184 -10.43 -16.98 -1.31
C SER A 184 -11.14 -16.88 0.03
N ARG A 185 -11.87 -15.79 0.27
CA ARG A 185 -12.60 -15.55 1.53
C ARG A 185 -13.59 -16.67 1.85
N SER A 186 -14.20 -17.30 0.83
CA SER A 186 -15.12 -18.43 1.00
C SER A 186 -14.47 -19.72 1.50
N ALA A 187 -13.14 -19.76 1.63
CA ALA A 187 -12.38 -20.93 2.07
C ALA A 187 -11.70 -20.72 3.44
N ILE A 188 -12.02 -19.62 4.14
CA ILE A 188 -11.60 -19.30 5.51
C ILE A 188 -12.82 -19.43 6.41
#